data_AF-A0A9D8SS89-F1
#
_entry.id   AF-A0A9D8SS89-F1
#
_cell.length_a   1.000
_cell.length_b   1.000
_cell.length_c   1.000
_cell.angle_alpha   90.00
_cell.angle_beta   90.00
_cell.angle_gamma   90.00
#
_symmetry.space_group_name_H-M   'P 1'
#
loop_
_entity.id
_entity.type
_entity.pdbx_description
1 polymer ?
#
loop_
_entity_poly.entity_id
_entity_poly.type
_entity_poly.pdbx_seq_one_letter_code
_entity_poly.pdbx_strand_id
1 'polypeptide(L)'
;MRRALATYIAMLMVGCSNYTDTPMLEPKLPAANITIEQLRNNTSTLERDIIEEDIVVRGRVTSSDKSGNFYQTIVVEDNTAALEVLVGGYSLESQYPEGLLVALRLKGCATEYRHGVLRVGSKANSYDSYGVDYLASKERRDEVVVRSLDVEPITPAQRTIAELEESTCGRLTTISSLDLIGSTSIDTLSGESLDMARWSGYSTFVDPNNDTLVVYTSEYADYAEHTIPRGRVSLTGVVQHGKHPNNREYYQLKMRYEKDARTY
;
A
#
# COMPACT_ATOMS: atom_id res chain seq x y z
N MET A 1 15.35 -8.14 -79.72
CA MET A 1 15.29 -9.04 -78.55
C MET A 1 16.46 -8.70 -77.64
N ARG A 2 16.15 -8.25 -76.42
CA ARG A 2 17.10 -7.75 -75.41
C ARG A 2 17.86 -8.93 -74.79
N ARG A 3 19.18 -8.81 -74.62
CA ARG A 3 19.95 -9.63 -73.67
C ARG A 3 20.81 -8.70 -72.83
N ALA A 4 20.42 -8.60 -71.56
CA ALA A 4 21.07 -7.82 -70.52
C ALA A 4 22.35 -8.54 -70.06
N LEU A 5 23.44 -7.79 -69.89
CA LEU A 5 24.63 -8.25 -69.17
C LEU A 5 24.57 -7.57 -67.79
N ALA A 6 24.38 -8.37 -66.74
CA ALA A 6 24.25 -7.90 -65.37
C ALA A 6 25.65 -7.70 -64.75
N THR A 7 25.95 -6.46 -64.37
CA THR A 7 27.17 -6.10 -63.63
C THR A 7 26.93 -6.35 -62.14
N TYR A 8 27.69 -7.26 -61.54
CA TYR A 8 27.59 -7.60 -60.11
C TYR A 8 28.42 -6.59 -59.29
N ILE A 9 27.76 -5.69 -58.56
CA ILE A 9 28.42 -4.79 -57.61
C ILE A 9 28.44 -5.49 -56.25
N ALA A 10 29.64 -5.83 -55.76
CA ALA A 10 29.84 -6.34 -54.41
C ALA A 10 29.71 -5.19 -53.39
N MET A 11 28.62 -5.17 -52.64
CA MET A 11 28.43 -4.28 -51.49
C MET A 11 29.17 -4.85 -50.27
N LEU A 12 30.18 -4.12 -49.80
CA LEU A 12 30.79 -4.32 -48.49
C LEU A 12 29.83 -3.80 -47.42
N MET A 13 29.07 -4.69 -46.79
CA MET A 13 28.33 -4.37 -45.56
C MET A 13 29.26 -4.56 -44.37
N VAL A 14 29.99 -3.50 -44.02
CA VAL A 14 30.48 -3.31 -42.64
C VAL A 14 29.34 -2.69 -41.87
N GLY A 15 28.74 -3.47 -40.99
CA GLY A 15 27.66 -3.04 -40.11
C GLY A 15 27.63 -3.91 -38.86
N CYS A 16 28.66 -3.76 -38.00
CA CYS A 16 28.62 -4.25 -36.64
C CYS A 16 27.50 -3.52 -35.89
N SER A 17 26.36 -4.17 -35.72
CA SER A 17 25.41 -3.85 -34.65
C SER A 17 25.60 -4.90 -33.56
N ASN A 18 26.72 -4.84 -32.86
CA ASN A 18 26.77 -5.38 -31.51
C ASN A 18 25.87 -4.46 -30.69
N TYR A 19 24.59 -4.83 -30.55
CA TYR A 19 23.81 -4.43 -29.39
C TYR A 19 24.63 -4.91 -28.20
N THR A 20 25.43 -4.01 -27.67
CA THR A 20 26.01 -4.24 -26.36
C THR A 20 24.81 -4.25 -25.44
N ASP A 21 24.55 -5.40 -24.83
CA ASP A 21 23.88 -5.48 -23.54
C ASP A 21 24.71 -4.61 -22.59
N THR A 22 24.54 -3.29 -22.67
CA THR A 22 24.91 -2.43 -21.56
C THR A 22 23.98 -2.86 -20.45
N PRO A 23 24.49 -3.49 -19.36
CA PRO A 23 23.64 -3.75 -18.22
C PRO A 23 23.05 -2.40 -17.84
N MET A 24 21.71 -2.32 -17.78
CA MET A 24 21.05 -1.13 -17.25
C MET A 24 21.72 -0.84 -15.91
N LEU A 25 22.46 0.27 -15.81
CA LEU A 25 23.07 0.69 -14.58
C LEU A 25 21.91 0.84 -13.59
N GLU A 26 21.81 -0.06 -12.62
CA GLU A 26 20.76 0.03 -11.60
C GLU A 26 20.82 1.45 -11.02
N PRO A 27 19.71 2.20 -11.04
CA PRO A 27 19.67 3.50 -10.39
C PRO A 27 20.15 3.29 -8.95
N LYS A 28 21.24 3.95 -8.57
CA LYS A 28 21.78 3.81 -7.21
C LYS A 28 20.69 4.31 -6.24
N LEU A 29 20.03 3.38 -5.58
CA LEU A 29 18.98 3.68 -4.62
C LEU A 29 19.56 4.63 -3.56
N PRO A 30 18.97 5.81 -3.28
CA PRO A 30 19.43 6.72 -2.24
C PRO A 30 19.50 6.03 -0.88
N ALA A 31 20.57 6.21 -0.11
CA ALA A 31 20.67 5.61 1.23
C ALA A 31 19.67 6.25 2.19
N ALA A 32 19.01 5.44 3.01
CA ALA A 32 18.20 5.97 4.10
C ALA A 32 19.11 6.64 5.14
N ASN A 33 18.69 7.80 5.64
CA ASN A 33 19.40 8.51 6.72
C ASN A 33 18.66 8.43 8.06
N ILE A 34 17.38 8.05 8.04
CA ILE A 34 16.57 7.71 9.21
C ILE A 34 15.69 6.49 8.90
N THR A 35 15.19 5.85 9.94
CA THR A 35 14.14 4.81 9.86
C THR A 35 12.75 5.44 9.73
N ILE A 36 11.75 4.66 9.33
CA ILE A 36 10.36 5.12 9.28
C ILE A 36 9.83 5.42 10.69
N GLU A 37 10.25 4.68 11.73
CA GLU A 37 9.88 4.99 13.11
C GLU A 37 10.45 6.34 13.57
N GLN A 38 11.72 6.64 13.26
CA GLN A 38 12.30 7.94 13.56
C GLN A 38 11.56 9.08 12.83
N LEU A 39 11.16 8.86 11.58
CA LEU A 39 10.31 9.80 10.85
C LEU A 39 8.99 10.05 11.59
N ARG A 40 8.29 8.98 12.01
CA ARG A 40 7.03 9.06 12.77
C ARG A 40 7.17 9.88 14.06
N ASN A 41 8.26 9.66 14.81
CA ASN A 41 8.52 10.35 16.07
C ASN A 41 8.90 11.83 15.86
N ASN A 42 9.50 12.18 14.73
CA ASN A 42 9.83 13.57 14.40
C ASN A 42 8.60 14.37 13.94
N THR A 43 7.58 13.70 13.37
CA THR A 43 6.36 14.34 12.87
C THR A 43 5.17 14.27 13.83
N SER A 44 5.23 13.45 14.88
CA SER A 44 4.12 13.23 15.82
C SER A 44 3.66 14.48 16.58
N THR A 45 4.49 15.53 16.65
CA THR A 45 4.14 16.81 17.27
C THR A 45 3.64 17.87 16.27
N LEU A 46 3.61 17.56 14.97
CA LEU A 46 3.45 18.52 13.88
C LEU A 46 2.46 17.97 12.84
N GLU A 47 1.17 17.85 13.19
CA GLU A 47 0.13 17.52 12.22
C GLU A 47 0.10 18.56 11.08
N ARG A 48 0.14 18.09 9.82
CA ARG A 48 0.08 18.91 8.59
C ARG A 48 1.33 19.74 8.28
N ASP A 49 2.50 19.19 8.60
CA ASP A 49 3.78 19.86 8.36
C ASP A 49 4.43 19.50 7.02
N ILE A 50 5.30 20.38 6.54
CA ILE A 50 6.17 20.17 5.38
C ILE A 50 7.54 19.74 5.88
N ILE A 51 8.06 18.63 5.35
CA ILE A 51 9.43 18.20 5.66
C ILE A 51 10.41 19.09 4.91
N GLU A 52 11.16 19.92 5.62
CA GLU A 52 12.14 20.85 5.03
C GLU A 52 13.54 20.23 4.92
N GLU A 53 13.83 19.22 5.74
CA GLU A 53 15.10 18.51 5.77
C GLU A 53 15.24 17.52 4.60
N ASP A 54 16.48 17.25 4.20
CA ASP A 54 16.82 16.21 3.23
C ASP A 54 16.68 14.81 3.86
N ILE A 55 15.45 14.42 4.21
CA ILE A 55 15.11 13.11 4.77
C ILE A 55 14.95 12.08 3.65
N VAL A 56 15.58 10.92 3.85
CA VAL A 56 15.42 9.73 3.02
C VAL A 56 15.12 8.53 3.91
N VAL A 57 14.00 7.86 3.63
CA VAL A 57 13.67 6.55 4.22
C VAL A 57 13.67 5.48 3.14
N ARG A 58 13.80 4.22 3.54
CA ARG A 58 13.67 3.06 2.65
C ARG A 58 12.74 2.05 3.27
N GLY A 59 12.05 1.31 2.43
CA GLY A 59 11.25 0.16 2.85
C GLY A 59 10.75 -0.60 1.64
N ARG A 60 10.04 -1.70 1.90
CA ARG A 60 9.40 -2.48 0.84
C ARG A 60 7.92 -2.15 0.76
N VAL A 61 7.39 -2.17 -0.46
CA VAL A 61 5.96 -1.97 -0.69
C VAL A 61 5.17 -3.17 -0.14
N THR A 62 4.20 -2.92 0.74
CA THR A 62 3.40 -3.96 1.39
C THR A 62 1.92 -3.94 1.03
N SER A 63 1.44 -2.88 0.39
CA SER A 63 0.07 -2.76 -0.13
C SER A 63 0.01 -2.91 -1.66
N SER A 64 -1.20 -2.85 -2.20
CA SER A 64 -1.47 -2.87 -3.64
C SER A 64 -2.81 -2.19 -3.93
N ASP A 65 -2.87 -1.37 -4.97
CA ASP A 65 -4.10 -0.70 -5.42
C ASP A 65 -4.94 -1.55 -6.39
N LYS A 66 -4.41 -2.71 -6.80
CA LYS A 66 -4.98 -3.55 -7.85
C LYS A 66 -6.46 -3.89 -7.66
N SER A 67 -6.85 -4.24 -6.44
CA SER A 67 -8.24 -4.63 -6.11
C SER A 67 -9.06 -3.46 -5.56
N GLY A 68 -8.58 -2.21 -5.66
CA GLY A 68 -9.35 -1.01 -5.38
C GLY A 68 -9.53 -0.64 -3.91
N ASN A 69 -9.11 -1.49 -2.95
CA ASN A 69 -9.23 -1.12 -1.53
C ASN A 69 -8.21 -0.04 -1.15
N PHE A 70 -6.98 -0.10 -1.66
CA PHE A 70 -6.00 1.00 -1.58
C PHE A 70 -6.17 1.87 -2.82
N TYR A 71 -6.61 3.12 -2.65
CA TYR A 71 -6.88 3.99 -3.79
C TYR A 71 -5.71 4.95 -4.00
N GLN A 72 -4.98 4.75 -5.10
CA GLN A 72 -3.86 5.60 -5.53
C GLN A 72 -2.77 5.82 -4.47
N THR A 73 -2.65 4.88 -3.53
CA THR A 73 -1.65 4.90 -2.47
C THR A 73 -0.84 3.61 -2.44
N ILE A 74 0.39 3.72 -1.93
CA ILE A 74 1.19 2.56 -1.55
C ILE A 74 1.57 2.69 -0.08
N VAL A 75 1.71 1.55 0.61
CA VAL A 75 2.28 1.47 1.95
C VAL A 75 3.68 0.89 1.83
N VAL A 76 4.64 1.58 2.44
CA VAL A 76 6.05 1.20 2.47
C VAL A 76 6.43 0.88 3.91
N GLU A 77 6.91 -0.34 4.16
CA GLU A 77 7.29 -0.83 5.48
C GLU A 77 8.79 -1.10 5.53
N ASP A 78 9.44 -0.64 6.60
CA ASP A 78 10.78 -1.07 7.00
C ASP A 78 10.69 -1.95 8.26
N ASN A 79 11.82 -2.34 8.83
CA ASN A 79 11.82 -3.21 10.01
C ASN A 79 11.26 -2.54 11.28
N THR A 80 11.05 -1.22 11.26
CA THR A 80 10.68 -0.40 12.43
C THR A 80 9.23 0.06 12.36
N ALA A 81 8.75 0.53 11.20
CA ALA A 81 7.41 1.07 11.03
C ALA A 81 7.00 1.11 9.55
N ALA A 82 5.82 1.66 9.26
CA ALA A 82 5.32 1.83 7.91
C ALA A 82 4.83 3.26 7.64
N LEU A 83 4.83 3.62 6.36
CA LEU A 83 4.46 4.92 5.83
C LEU A 83 3.55 4.76 4.62
N GLU A 84 2.42 5.46 4.59
CA GLU A 84 1.57 5.50 3.39
C GLU A 84 1.97 6.68 2.50
N VAL A 85 2.12 6.44 1.20
CA VAL A 85 2.45 7.46 0.20
C VAL A 85 1.25 7.68 -0.71
N LEU A 86 0.75 8.91 -0.77
CA LEU A 86 -0.29 9.33 -1.72
C LEU A 86 0.34 9.55 -3.10
N VAL A 87 0.53 8.47 -3.85
CA VAL A 87 1.26 8.52 -5.13
C VAL A 87 0.46 9.25 -6.20
N GLY A 88 -0.85 9.03 -6.33
CA GLY A 88 -1.68 9.68 -7.35
C GLY A 88 -1.40 9.15 -8.75
N GLY A 89 -2.08 8.08 -9.12
CA GLY A 89 -1.90 7.42 -10.40
C GLY A 89 -2.84 6.24 -10.56
N TYR A 90 -2.70 5.53 -11.67
CA TYR A 90 -3.43 4.31 -11.93
C TYR A 90 -2.43 3.16 -12.07
N SER A 91 -2.90 1.96 -11.78
CA SER A 91 -2.12 0.73 -11.90
C SER A 91 -0.79 0.81 -11.13
N LEU A 92 -0.85 1.24 -9.86
CA LEU A 92 0.34 1.37 -9.04
C LEU A 92 0.95 0.01 -8.75
N GLU A 93 0.17 -1.08 -8.71
CA GLU A 93 0.66 -2.44 -8.53
C GLU A 93 1.70 -2.84 -9.57
N SER A 94 1.57 -2.33 -10.80
CA SER A 94 2.50 -2.62 -11.90
C SER A 94 3.78 -1.81 -11.78
N GLN A 95 3.70 -0.60 -11.20
CA GLN A 95 4.85 0.31 -11.05
C GLN A 95 5.62 0.08 -9.75
N TYR A 96 4.90 -0.33 -8.71
CA TYR A 96 5.32 -0.53 -7.33
C TYR A 96 4.75 -1.87 -6.82
N PRO A 97 5.17 -3.01 -7.38
CA PRO A 97 4.67 -4.30 -6.95
C PRO A 97 5.02 -4.56 -5.48
N GLU A 98 4.19 -5.35 -4.81
CA GLU A 98 4.48 -5.85 -3.46
C GLU A 98 5.89 -6.44 -3.41
N GLY A 99 6.63 -6.11 -2.36
CA GLY A 99 8.01 -6.56 -2.20
C GLY A 99 9.07 -5.65 -2.81
N LEU A 100 8.70 -4.70 -3.67
CA LEU A 100 9.65 -3.76 -4.26
C LEU A 100 10.30 -2.91 -3.18
N LEU A 101 11.63 -2.91 -3.11
CA LEU A 101 12.39 -1.97 -2.31
C LEU A 101 12.37 -0.58 -2.97
N VAL A 102 11.95 0.43 -2.20
CA VAL A 102 11.93 1.83 -2.64
C VAL A 102 12.69 2.70 -1.64
N ALA A 103 13.19 3.84 -2.12
CA ALA A 103 13.65 4.94 -1.29
C ALA A 103 12.74 6.14 -1.51
N LEU A 104 12.36 6.80 -0.42
CA LEU A 104 11.48 7.96 -0.44
C LEU A 104 12.30 9.20 -0.05
N ARG A 105 12.43 10.16 -0.96
CA ARG A 105 13.00 11.49 -0.68
C ARG A 105 11.87 12.41 -0.26
N LEU A 106 11.85 12.77 1.03
CA LEU A 106 10.66 13.37 1.63
C LEU A 106 10.71 14.90 1.71
N LYS A 107 11.81 15.55 1.31
CA LYS A 107 11.90 17.00 1.31
C LYS A 107 10.81 17.64 0.44
N GLY A 108 10.13 18.62 1.01
CA GLY A 108 8.98 19.31 0.44
C GLY A 108 7.70 18.47 0.39
N CYS A 109 7.67 17.26 0.97
CA CYS A 109 6.42 16.51 1.15
C CYS A 109 5.68 17.00 2.39
N ALA A 110 4.35 17.05 2.28
CA ALA A 110 3.48 17.25 3.43
C ALA A 110 3.22 15.94 4.16
N THR A 111 2.94 16.03 5.46
CA THR A 111 2.63 14.88 6.31
C THR A 111 1.29 15.01 7.04
N GLU A 112 0.59 13.90 7.23
CA GLU A 112 -0.65 13.83 8.03
C GLU A 112 -0.75 12.45 8.68
N TYR A 113 -1.21 12.38 9.92
CA TYR A 113 -1.67 11.12 10.50
C TYR A 113 -3.13 10.87 10.16
N ARG A 114 -3.44 9.67 9.66
CA ARG A 114 -4.81 9.24 9.42
C ARG A 114 -4.94 7.76 9.70
N HIS A 115 -5.94 7.44 10.51
CA HIS A 115 -6.17 6.08 11.00
C HIS A 115 -4.91 5.45 11.62
N GLY A 116 -4.16 6.21 12.42
CA GLY A 116 -2.90 5.76 13.05
C GLY A 116 -1.70 5.61 12.11
N VAL A 117 -1.85 5.84 10.81
CA VAL A 117 -0.75 5.72 9.83
C VAL A 117 -0.25 7.10 9.44
N LEU A 118 1.08 7.30 9.49
CA LEU A 118 1.70 8.49 8.91
C LEU A 118 1.61 8.42 7.39
N ARG A 119 1.13 9.50 6.79
CA ARG A 119 0.95 9.64 5.34
C ARG A 119 1.83 10.75 4.81
N VAL A 120 2.36 10.58 3.60
CA VAL A 120 3.15 11.59 2.89
C VAL A 120 2.64 11.80 1.47
N GLY A 121 2.78 13.03 0.98
CA GLY A 121 2.36 13.43 -0.36
C GLY A 121 2.68 14.89 -0.66
N SER A 122 1.95 15.49 -1.58
CA SER A 122 1.99 16.94 -1.82
C SER A 122 1.25 17.67 -0.70
N LYS A 123 1.56 18.96 -0.52
CA LYS A 123 0.74 19.83 0.31
C LYS A 123 -0.66 19.96 -0.29
N ALA A 124 -1.69 19.63 0.49
CA ALA A 124 -3.07 19.87 0.10
C ALA A 124 -3.39 21.37 0.01
N ASN A 125 -4.45 21.75 -0.69
CA ASN A 125 -4.86 23.15 -0.72
C ASN A 125 -5.36 23.57 0.67
N SER A 126 -5.19 24.84 1.02
CA SER A 126 -5.56 25.37 2.33
C SER A 126 -7.07 25.26 2.67
N TYR A 127 -7.90 24.94 1.68
CA TYR A 127 -9.35 24.74 1.84
C TYR A 127 -9.74 23.26 1.97
N ASP A 128 -8.81 22.33 1.78
CA ASP A 128 -9.07 20.90 1.91
C ASP A 128 -9.08 20.50 3.39
N SER A 129 -9.94 19.54 3.73
CA SER A 129 -9.99 18.95 5.08
C SER A 129 -8.81 18.01 5.37
N TYR A 130 -8.01 17.71 4.34
CA TYR A 130 -6.85 16.83 4.38
C TYR A 130 -5.56 17.66 4.45
N GLY A 131 -4.58 17.20 5.23
CA GLY A 131 -3.25 17.83 5.28
C GLY A 131 -2.35 17.49 4.09
N VAL A 132 -2.67 16.43 3.35
CA VAL A 132 -1.83 15.85 2.30
C VAL A 132 -2.68 15.52 1.06
N ASP A 133 -2.15 15.82 -0.12
CA ASP A 133 -2.71 15.49 -1.43
C ASP A 133 -1.74 14.58 -2.19
N TYR A 134 -2.19 14.05 -3.33
CA TYR A 134 -1.39 13.16 -4.17
C TYR A 134 -0.17 13.86 -4.78
N LEU A 135 0.87 13.07 -5.09
CA LEU A 135 2.01 13.51 -5.91
C LEU A 135 1.54 13.68 -7.37
N ALA A 136 0.83 14.78 -7.64
CA ALA A 136 -0.02 14.97 -8.82
C ALA A 136 0.69 14.74 -10.17
N SER A 137 1.96 15.14 -10.30
CA SER A 137 2.73 14.99 -11.53
C SER A 137 3.67 13.77 -11.52
N LYS A 138 3.97 13.26 -12.71
CA LYS A 138 4.94 12.15 -12.86
C LYS A 138 6.31 12.56 -12.34
N GLU A 139 6.70 13.80 -12.63
CA GLU A 139 7.97 14.38 -12.21
C GLU A 139 8.07 14.38 -10.68
N ARG A 140 7.01 14.82 -9.98
CA ARG A 140 6.98 14.81 -8.52
C ARG A 140 7.03 13.38 -7.95
N ARG A 141 6.37 12.42 -8.59
CA ARG A 141 6.47 11.00 -8.21
C ARG A 141 7.89 10.47 -8.38
N ASP A 142 8.54 10.74 -9.52
CA ASP A 142 9.89 10.26 -9.80
C ASP A 142 10.95 10.94 -8.90
N GLU A 143 10.71 12.18 -8.46
CA GLU A 143 11.54 12.89 -7.47
C GLU A 143 11.48 12.23 -6.08
N VAL A 144 10.25 11.96 -5.62
CA VAL A 144 9.96 11.47 -4.27
C VAL A 144 10.19 9.96 -4.15
N VAL A 145 9.68 9.17 -5.09
CA VAL A 145 9.71 7.70 -5.03
C VAL A 145 10.75 7.14 -5.99
N VAL A 146 11.91 6.77 -5.44
CA VAL A 146 12.98 6.14 -6.21
C VAL A 146 12.85 4.62 -6.10
N ARG A 147 12.58 3.97 -7.23
CA ARG A 147 12.43 2.53 -7.33
C ARG A 147 13.79 1.84 -7.48
N SER A 148 13.94 0.68 -6.85
CA SER A 148 15.02 -0.27 -7.16
C SER A 148 14.57 -1.29 -8.21
N LEU A 149 15.40 -2.30 -8.48
CA LEU A 149 15.00 -3.53 -9.19
C LEU A 149 14.80 -4.72 -8.23
N ASP A 150 15.02 -4.51 -6.93
CA ASP A 150 14.94 -5.53 -5.89
C ASP A 150 13.49 -5.71 -5.45
N VAL A 151 12.93 -6.88 -5.78
CA VAL A 151 11.60 -7.33 -5.36
C VAL A 151 11.75 -8.65 -4.62
N GLU A 152 11.34 -8.67 -3.35
CA GLU A 152 11.35 -9.87 -2.50
C GLU A 152 9.96 -10.13 -1.92
N PRO A 153 9.54 -11.40 -1.77
CA PRO A 153 8.28 -11.73 -1.11
C PRO A 153 8.21 -11.16 0.32
N ILE A 154 7.10 -10.49 0.63
CA ILE A 154 6.84 -10.00 1.99
C ILE A 154 6.16 -11.10 2.80
N THR A 155 6.66 -11.34 4.01
CA THR A 155 6.00 -12.19 5.01
C THR A 155 5.28 -11.28 6.01
N PRO A 156 3.93 -11.30 6.06
CA PRO A 156 3.17 -10.56 7.07
C PRO A 156 3.56 -10.97 8.49
N ALA A 157 3.62 -10.00 9.40
CA ALA A 157 3.83 -10.29 10.82
C ALA A 157 2.60 -11.00 11.40
N GLN A 158 2.80 -12.10 12.13
CA GLN A 158 1.71 -12.75 12.86
C GLN A 158 1.47 -12.01 14.17
N ARG A 159 0.22 -11.64 14.45
CA ARG A 159 -0.20 -11.02 15.72
C ARG A 159 -1.57 -11.50 16.14
N THR A 160 -1.84 -11.39 17.43
CA THR A 160 -3.18 -11.42 18.04
C THR A 160 -3.79 -10.02 18.03
N ILE A 161 -5.09 -9.92 18.32
CA ILE A 161 -5.76 -8.61 18.44
C ILE A 161 -5.20 -7.81 19.63
N ALA A 162 -4.92 -8.47 20.75
CA ALA A 162 -4.38 -7.86 21.95
C ALA A 162 -2.96 -7.27 21.79
N GLU A 163 -2.21 -7.73 20.78
CA GLU A 163 -0.87 -7.21 20.44
C GLU A 163 -0.92 -5.99 19.50
N LEU A 164 -2.10 -5.58 19.05
CA LEU A 164 -2.23 -4.39 18.23
C LEU A 164 -2.13 -3.14 19.09
N GLU A 165 -1.22 -2.27 18.69
CA GLU A 165 -0.96 -0.97 19.29
C GLU A 165 -0.71 0.09 18.20
N GLU A 166 -0.64 1.36 18.55
CA GLU A 166 -0.43 2.45 17.59
C GLU A 166 0.87 2.26 16.76
N SER A 167 1.90 1.67 17.36
CA SER A 167 3.15 1.36 16.67
C SER A 167 2.94 0.38 15.49
N THR A 168 1.93 -0.49 15.59
CA THR A 168 1.60 -1.50 14.57
C THR A 168 0.85 -0.93 13.37
N CYS A 169 0.26 0.27 13.49
CA CYS A 169 -0.45 0.89 12.38
C CYS A 169 0.46 1.11 11.17
N GLY A 170 -0.08 0.82 9.98
CA GLY A 170 0.60 0.81 8.70
C GLY A 170 1.28 -0.52 8.38
N ARG A 171 1.46 -1.42 9.34
CA ARG A 171 2.21 -2.67 9.11
C ARG A 171 1.33 -3.78 8.55
N LEU A 172 1.89 -4.59 7.66
CA LEU A 172 1.20 -5.76 7.11
C LEU A 172 1.19 -6.90 8.13
N THR A 173 0.00 -7.22 8.62
CA THR A 173 -0.20 -8.17 9.72
C THR A 173 -1.21 -9.24 9.33
N THR A 174 -0.96 -10.48 9.76
CA THR A 174 -1.93 -11.58 9.72
C THR A 174 -2.43 -11.85 11.14
N ILE A 175 -3.76 -11.94 11.27
CA ILE A 175 -4.45 -12.34 12.49
C ILE A 175 -5.26 -13.60 12.20
N SER A 176 -5.17 -14.57 13.09
CA SER A 176 -5.69 -15.92 12.92
C SER A 176 -6.89 -16.17 13.83
N SER A 177 -7.68 -17.18 13.48
CA SER A 177 -8.81 -17.66 14.30
C SER A 177 -9.90 -16.63 14.58
N LEU A 178 -10.38 -15.96 13.53
CA LEU A 178 -11.39 -14.93 13.62
C LEU A 178 -12.76 -15.43 13.15
N ASP A 179 -13.80 -15.15 13.93
CA ASP A 179 -15.19 -15.45 13.59
C ASP A 179 -15.95 -14.14 13.31
N LEU A 180 -16.73 -14.09 12.21
CA LEU A 180 -17.53 -12.91 11.84
C LEU A 180 -18.70 -12.75 12.82
N ILE A 181 -18.84 -11.56 13.41
CA ILE A 181 -19.93 -11.23 14.35
C ILE A 181 -20.79 -10.04 13.92
N GLY A 182 -20.40 -9.31 12.87
CA GLY A 182 -21.17 -8.19 12.36
C GLY A 182 -20.66 -7.70 11.01
N SER A 183 -21.54 -7.09 10.22
CA SER A 183 -21.17 -6.37 8.99
C SER A 183 -22.17 -5.25 8.74
N THR A 184 -21.69 -4.12 8.22
CA THR A 184 -22.55 -3.01 7.77
C THR A 184 -23.39 -3.36 6.55
N SER A 185 -23.05 -4.43 5.83
CA SER A 185 -23.82 -4.88 4.67
C SER A 185 -25.08 -5.66 5.04
N ILE A 186 -25.30 -5.92 6.33
CA ILE A 186 -26.39 -6.75 6.88
C ILE A 186 -27.18 -5.94 7.91
N ASP A 187 -28.49 -5.88 7.75
CA ASP A 187 -29.37 -5.38 8.81
C ASP A 187 -29.78 -6.51 9.75
N THR A 188 -28.94 -6.76 10.75
CA THR A 188 -29.21 -7.79 11.77
C THR A 188 -30.50 -7.53 12.57
N LEU A 189 -30.97 -6.28 12.65
CA LEU A 189 -32.23 -5.94 13.35
C LEU A 189 -33.46 -6.39 12.54
N SER A 190 -33.32 -6.50 11.22
CA SER A 190 -34.35 -7.06 10.34
C SER A 190 -34.33 -8.60 10.26
N GLY A 191 -33.37 -9.25 10.93
CA GLY A 191 -33.22 -10.71 10.94
C GLY A 191 -32.43 -11.28 9.77
N GLU A 192 -31.72 -10.45 9.01
CA GLU A 192 -30.83 -10.91 7.95
C GLU A 192 -29.68 -11.75 8.52
N SER A 193 -29.36 -12.87 7.86
CA SER A 193 -28.26 -13.74 8.27
C SER A 193 -26.90 -13.16 7.87
N LEU A 194 -25.92 -13.26 8.78
CA LEU A 194 -24.51 -12.97 8.49
C LEU A 194 -23.93 -13.84 7.37
N ASP A 195 -24.58 -14.96 7.03
CA ASP A 195 -24.21 -15.78 5.88
C ASP A 195 -24.29 -15.04 4.53
N MET A 196 -25.00 -13.91 4.47
CA MET A 196 -25.11 -13.04 3.30
C MET A 196 -24.22 -11.81 3.39
N ALA A 197 -23.39 -11.70 4.44
CA ALA A 197 -22.53 -10.55 4.65
C ALA A 197 -21.55 -10.42 3.48
N ARG A 198 -21.39 -9.20 2.99
CA ARG A 198 -20.45 -8.80 1.93
C ARG A 198 -19.32 -8.01 2.55
N TRP A 199 -18.18 -7.97 1.87
CA TRP A 199 -16.99 -7.25 2.35
C TRP A 199 -17.20 -5.74 2.43
N SER A 200 -18.02 -5.17 1.55
CA SER A 200 -18.28 -3.74 1.43
C SER A 200 -18.59 -3.06 2.78
N GLY A 201 -17.85 -2.00 3.09
CA GLY A 201 -17.97 -1.25 4.33
C GLY A 201 -17.14 -1.87 5.46
N TYR A 202 -17.76 -2.01 6.63
CA TYR A 202 -17.10 -2.50 7.84
C TYR A 202 -17.64 -3.88 8.23
N SER A 203 -16.72 -4.81 8.47
CA SER A 203 -17.02 -6.12 9.03
C SER A 203 -16.31 -6.30 10.36
N THR A 204 -17.00 -6.80 11.37
CA THR A 204 -16.47 -7.00 12.71
C THR A 204 -16.26 -8.48 12.97
N PHE A 205 -15.06 -8.81 13.38
CA PHE A 205 -14.63 -10.15 13.74
C PHE A 205 -14.26 -10.21 15.21
N VAL A 206 -14.33 -11.41 15.78
CA VAL A 206 -13.94 -11.71 17.15
C VAL A 206 -12.93 -12.86 17.19
N ASP A 207 -11.96 -12.78 18.09
CA ASP A 207 -11.06 -13.89 18.39
C ASP A 207 -11.59 -14.79 19.54
N PRO A 208 -10.94 -15.92 19.88
CA PRO A 208 -11.37 -16.78 20.97
C PRO A 208 -11.30 -16.14 22.37
N ASN A 209 -10.62 -15.00 22.53
CA ASN A 209 -10.53 -14.25 23.78
C ASN A 209 -11.63 -13.19 23.92
N ASN A 210 -12.51 -13.07 22.91
CA ASN A 210 -13.53 -12.03 22.77
C ASN A 210 -12.99 -10.64 22.44
N ASP A 211 -11.75 -10.53 21.98
CA ASP A 211 -11.22 -9.29 21.43
C ASP A 211 -11.80 -9.06 20.01
N THR A 212 -12.11 -7.81 19.68
CA THR A 212 -12.76 -7.47 18.40
C THR A 212 -11.80 -6.78 17.45
N LEU A 213 -11.88 -7.16 16.17
CA LEU A 213 -11.14 -6.55 15.07
C LEU A 213 -12.12 -6.11 13.98
N VAL A 214 -11.91 -4.93 13.42
CA VAL A 214 -12.70 -4.45 12.29
C VAL A 214 -11.94 -4.71 10.98
N VAL A 215 -12.65 -4.97 9.89
CA VAL A 215 -12.11 -4.94 8.53
C VAL A 215 -12.85 -3.84 7.79
N TYR A 216 -12.10 -2.97 7.12
CA TYR A 216 -12.66 -2.00 6.19
C TYR A 216 -12.34 -2.38 4.75
N THR A 217 -13.38 -2.44 3.92
CA THR A 217 -13.28 -2.60 2.48
C THR A 217 -14.06 -1.51 1.78
N SER A 218 -13.38 -0.75 0.92
CA SER A 218 -14.02 0.24 0.06
C SER A 218 -15.07 -0.40 -0.84
N GLU A 219 -16.19 0.29 -1.06
CA GLU A 219 -17.22 -0.14 -2.02
C GLU A 219 -16.70 -0.21 -3.47
N TYR A 220 -15.57 0.46 -3.75
CA TYR A 220 -14.88 0.40 -5.04
C TYR A 220 -13.95 -0.81 -5.19
N ALA A 221 -13.77 -1.61 -4.14
CA ALA A 221 -12.93 -2.79 -4.23
C ALA A 221 -13.58 -3.85 -5.11
N ASP A 222 -12.79 -4.57 -5.91
CA ASP A 222 -13.30 -5.60 -6.83
C ASP A 222 -13.98 -6.78 -6.13
N TYR A 223 -13.72 -6.95 -4.83
CA TYR A 223 -14.30 -7.96 -3.96
C TYR A 223 -15.32 -7.40 -2.96
N ALA A 224 -15.68 -6.11 -3.04
CA ALA A 224 -16.60 -5.47 -2.09
C ALA A 224 -17.95 -6.19 -2.02
N GLU A 225 -18.46 -6.61 -3.18
CA GLU A 225 -19.76 -7.29 -3.31
C GLU A 225 -19.68 -8.82 -3.11
N HIS A 226 -18.48 -9.35 -2.87
CA HIS A 226 -18.32 -10.78 -2.60
C HIS A 226 -18.75 -11.08 -1.16
N THR A 227 -19.36 -12.25 -0.98
CA THR A 227 -19.77 -12.74 0.33
C THR A 227 -18.56 -13.14 1.17
N ILE A 228 -18.56 -12.76 2.45
CA ILE A 228 -17.52 -13.13 3.40
C ILE A 228 -17.57 -14.65 3.62
N PRO A 229 -16.42 -15.36 3.58
CA PRO A 229 -16.39 -16.80 3.80
C PRO A 229 -17.02 -17.21 5.13
N ARG A 230 -17.74 -18.33 5.12
CA ARG A 230 -18.34 -18.90 6.33
C ARG A 230 -17.28 -19.57 7.20
N GLY A 231 -17.49 -19.46 8.51
CA GLY A 231 -16.63 -20.09 9.51
C GLY A 231 -15.40 -19.25 9.84
N ARG A 232 -14.46 -19.91 10.52
CA ARG A 232 -13.27 -19.25 11.06
C ARG A 232 -12.29 -18.88 9.95
N VAL A 233 -11.79 -17.65 9.99
CA VAL A 233 -10.86 -17.11 9.01
C VAL A 233 -9.55 -16.63 9.64
N SER A 234 -8.51 -16.59 8.82
CA SER A 234 -7.30 -15.81 9.03
C SER A 234 -7.33 -14.62 8.07
N LEU A 235 -7.10 -13.43 8.59
CA LEU A 235 -7.16 -12.18 7.83
C LEU A 235 -5.78 -11.55 7.77
N THR A 236 -5.37 -11.10 6.59
CA THR A 236 -4.13 -10.35 6.37
C THR A 236 -4.46 -8.94 5.90
N GLY A 237 -3.82 -7.92 6.47
CA GLY A 237 -4.05 -6.54 6.03
C GLY A 237 -3.11 -5.55 6.65
N VAL A 238 -3.17 -4.32 6.16
CA VAL A 238 -2.49 -3.19 6.78
C VAL A 238 -3.29 -2.78 8.00
N VAL A 239 -2.65 -2.79 9.18
CA VAL A 239 -3.28 -2.36 10.43
C VAL A 239 -3.55 -0.86 10.37
N GLN A 240 -4.73 -0.45 10.79
CA GLN A 240 -5.11 0.95 10.95
C GLN A 240 -5.85 1.10 12.29
N HIS A 241 -5.89 2.32 12.80
CA HIS A 241 -6.62 2.69 14.00
C HIS A 241 -7.88 3.47 13.62
N GLY A 242 -9.00 3.17 14.27
CA GLY A 242 -10.27 3.86 14.11
C GLY A 242 -10.79 4.36 15.44
N LYS A 243 -11.62 5.40 15.38
CA LYS A 243 -12.32 5.93 16.56
C LYS A 243 -13.81 5.96 16.29
N HIS A 244 -14.56 5.24 17.12
CA HIS A 244 -16.02 5.24 17.07
C HIS A 244 -16.56 6.58 17.60
N PRO A 245 -17.72 7.07 17.13
CA PRO A 245 -18.35 8.31 17.62
C PRO A 245 -18.57 8.41 19.14
N ASN A 246 -18.55 7.28 19.86
CA ASN A 246 -18.66 7.21 21.32
C ASN A 246 -17.27 7.23 22.02
N ASN A 247 -16.23 7.65 21.31
CA ASN A 247 -14.82 7.67 21.75
C ASN A 247 -14.18 6.30 22.05
N ARG A 248 -14.82 5.17 21.70
CA ARG A 248 -14.14 3.87 21.73
C ARG A 248 -13.19 3.76 20.55
N GLU A 249 -11.96 3.41 20.86
CA GLU A 249 -10.94 3.13 19.85
C GLU A 249 -11.00 1.65 19.44
N TYR A 250 -10.68 1.38 18.18
CA TYR A 250 -10.59 0.03 17.65
C TYR A 250 -9.46 -0.04 16.63
N TYR A 251 -8.88 -1.23 16.47
CA TYR A 251 -8.02 -1.51 15.34
C TYR A 251 -8.82 -2.12 14.21
N GLN A 252 -8.39 -1.81 13.00
CA GLN A 252 -8.93 -2.40 11.79
C GLN A 252 -7.83 -2.94 10.89
N LEU A 253 -8.16 -3.92 10.07
CA LEU A 253 -7.35 -4.32 8.92
C LEU A 253 -7.94 -3.73 7.64
N LYS A 254 -7.06 -3.22 6.80
CA LYS A 254 -7.36 -2.91 5.41
C LYS A 254 -6.74 -3.97 4.52
N MET A 255 -7.55 -4.90 4.02
CA MET A 255 -7.08 -6.01 3.18
C MET A 255 -6.71 -5.53 1.78
N ARG A 256 -5.71 -6.14 1.15
CA ARG A 256 -5.28 -5.77 -0.21
C ARG A 256 -6.17 -6.45 -1.24
N TYR A 257 -6.59 -7.67 -0.93
CA TYR A 257 -7.36 -8.55 -1.81
C TYR A 257 -8.34 -9.40 -1.01
N GLU A 258 -9.32 -10.02 -1.67
CA GLU A 258 -10.15 -11.05 -1.03
C GLU A 258 -9.33 -12.23 -0.52
N LYS A 259 -8.31 -12.67 -1.27
CA LYS A 259 -7.40 -13.78 -0.89
C LYS A 259 -6.60 -13.54 0.39
N ASP A 260 -6.58 -12.31 0.90
CA ASP A 260 -5.99 -12.02 2.21
C ASP A 260 -6.86 -12.56 3.36
N ALA A 261 -8.13 -12.93 3.08
CA ALA A 261 -8.96 -13.76 3.94
C ALA A 261 -8.84 -15.25 3.54
N ARG A 262 -8.45 -16.09 4.50
CA ARG A 262 -8.26 -17.54 4.31
C ARG A 262 -9.09 -18.31 5.33
N THR A 263 -9.89 -19.26 4.88
CA THR A 263 -10.60 -20.20 5.76
C THR A 263 -9.67 -21.33 6.22
N TYR A 264 -9.92 -21.85 7.41
CA TYR A 264 -9.29 -23.08 7.91
C TYR A 264 -9.96 -24.35 7.40
#